data_AF-A0A960W7L0-F1
#
_entry.id   AF-A0A960W7L0-F1
#
_cell.length_a   1.000
_cell.length_b   1.000
_cell.length_c   1.000
_cell.angle_alpha   90.00
_cell.angle_beta   90.00
_cell.angle_gamma   90.00
#
_symmetry.space_group_name_H-M   'P 1'
#
loop_
_entity.id
_entity.type
_entity.pdbx_description
1 polymer ?
#
loop_
_entity_poly.entity_id
_entity_poly.type
_entity_poly.pdbx_seq_one_letter_code
_entity_poly.pdbx_strand_id
1 'polypeptide(L)'
;MKFHHISRRDFFKVLLQWCCAAVCAVLYIYPLRKLFATSSMPITHKVLPGETLWEISRKYNVSVADILSHNNIEHAHKIRVNQLITIPVEPEGKTVLPITDISPQTEPGIYHHLNSGETLWDLSRRYGVPVKNIIEENNIISPHSLRIGQKIFIPMTQSQIEAYHSLQQLRETIRQDIAVMPGIKRRAWKYIVLHHSATHVGNARAFNEYHSKVRHMENGLAYHFVIDNGRSGLDGKIEIGGRWQRQIHGGHVKSNYHNQCGIGICLVGNFEDYAPTKEQYKSMTALVQVLQEEFRISPVRIIGHRDIPREYTLCPGRHFPMKHLKQALT
;
A
#
# COMPACT_ATOMS: atom_id res chain seq x y z
N MET A 1 -45.99 -60.81 -14.32
CA MET A 1 -45.20 -59.84 -15.10
C MET A 1 -45.95 -59.49 -16.37
N LYS A 2 -46.48 -58.27 -16.48
CA LYS A 2 -47.13 -57.75 -17.69
C LYS A 2 -46.76 -56.26 -17.84
N PHE A 3 -46.23 -55.90 -19.00
CA PHE A 3 -46.15 -54.53 -19.49
C PHE A 3 -47.54 -54.08 -19.99
N HIS A 4 -47.88 -52.79 -19.87
CA HIS A 4 -48.30 -51.91 -20.97
C HIS A 4 -48.48 -50.44 -20.53
N HIS A 5 -48.27 -49.55 -21.50
CA HIS A 5 -48.13 -48.09 -21.48
C HIS A 5 -49.46 -47.40 -21.84
N ILE A 6 -49.85 -46.29 -21.19
CA ILE A 6 -50.74 -45.19 -21.69
C ILE A 6 -50.41 -43.93 -20.85
N SER A 7 -49.67 -42.90 -21.31
CA SER A 7 -49.96 -41.74 -22.20
C SER A 7 -50.42 -40.45 -21.50
N ARG A 8 -49.76 -39.32 -21.83
CA ARG A 8 -50.02 -37.93 -21.41
C ARG A 8 -51.34 -37.41 -22.02
N ARG A 9 -52.40 -37.16 -21.23
CA ARG A 9 -53.43 -36.15 -21.57
C ARG A 9 -54.48 -35.76 -20.50
N ASP A 10 -54.48 -36.31 -19.29
CA ASP A 10 -55.58 -36.01 -18.33
C ASP A 10 -55.21 -35.12 -17.13
N PHE A 11 -54.07 -34.42 -17.21
CA PHE A 11 -53.63 -33.45 -16.18
C PHE A 11 -54.40 -32.11 -16.20
N PHE A 12 -55.51 -32.00 -16.94
CA PHE A 12 -56.25 -30.75 -17.17
C PHE A 12 -57.68 -30.73 -16.60
N LYS A 13 -57.98 -31.55 -15.58
CA LYS A 13 -59.34 -31.69 -15.03
C LYS A 13 -59.46 -31.79 -13.51
N VAL A 14 -58.71 -30.99 -12.74
CA VAL A 14 -59.07 -30.75 -11.34
C VAL A 14 -58.81 -29.29 -10.96
N LEU A 15 -59.89 -28.61 -10.54
CA LEU A 15 -59.95 -27.31 -9.88
C LEU A 15 -60.03 -26.03 -10.75
N LEU A 16 -61.05 -25.99 -11.60
CA LEU A 16 -61.89 -24.78 -11.76
C LEU A 16 -63.27 -25.11 -11.16
N GLN A 17 -63.92 -24.09 -10.60
CA GLN A 17 -65.28 -24.08 -10.01
C GLN A 17 -65.36 -24.59 -8.56
N TRP A 18 -65.50 -23.68 -7.58
CA TRP A 18 -66.68 -23.56 -6.71
C TRP A 18 -66.75 -22.11 -6.17
N CYS A 19 -67.98 -21.61 -6.11
CA CYS A 19 -68.37 -20.22 -6.22
C CYS A 19 -68.50 -19.44 -4.89
N CYS A 20 -68.54 -18.11 -5.06
CA CYS A 20 -69.47 -17.15 -4.43
C CYS A 20 -69.32 -16.70 -2.95
N ALA A 21 -69.07 -15.38 -2.85
CA ALA A 21 -69.83 -14.38 -2.10
C ALA A 21 -69.66 -14.27 -0.58
N ALA A 22 -68.94 -13.22 -0.14
CA ALA A 22 -69.44 -12.29 0.89
C ALA A 22 -68.63 -10.99 0.88
N VAL A 23 -69.35 -9.89 0.65
CA VAL A 23 -68.96 -8.51 0.94
C VAL A 23 -68.94 -8.32 2.47
N CYS A 24 -68.10 -7.39 2.93
CA CYS A 24 -67.93 -6.86 4.30
C CYS A 24 -66.92 -7.58 5.22
N ALA A 25 -66.04 -6.73 5.78
CA ALA A 25 -65.18 -6.93 6.94
C ALA A 25 -63.85 -7.67 6.74
N VAL A 26 -62.85 -7.00 6.13
CA VAL A 26 -61.50 -6.89 6.72
C VAL A 26 -60.87 -5.55 6.30
N LEU A 27 -61.33 -4.47 6.94
CA LEU A 27 -60.51 -3.28 7.16
C LEU A 27 -59.68 -3.55 8.42
N TYR A 28 -58.53 -4.22 8.29
CA TYR A 28 -57.43 -4.15 9.25
C TYR A 28 -56.23 -4.88 8.64
N ILE A 29 -55.02 -4.34 8.86
CA ILE A 29 -53.74 -4.75 8.26
C ILE A 29 -53.48 -4.16 6.87
N TYR A 30 -53.72 -2.86 6.72
CA TYR A 30 -52.62 -2.02 6.22
C TYR A 30 -51.66 -1.87 7.40
N PRO A 31 -50.35 -2.16 7.28
CA PRO A 31 -49.44 -1.42 8.12
C PRO A 31 -49.50 0.01 7.60
N LEU A 32 -50.20 0.86 8.35
CA LEU A 32 -49.82 2.25 8.50
C LEU A 32 -48.34 2.24 8.89
N ARG A 33 -47.44 2.21 7.90
CA ARG A 33 -46.08 2.68 8.09
C ARG A 33 -46.21 4.18 8.25
N LYS A 34 -46.52 4.56 9.50
CA LYS A 34 -46.31 5.90 10.01
C LYS A 34 -44.96 6.38 9.50
N LEU A 35 -44.99 7.55 8.86
CA LEU A 35 -43.86 8.43 8.69
C LEU A 35 -43.18 8.58 10.06
N PHE A 36 -42.16 7.79 10.30
CA PHE A 36 -41.10 8.16 11.23
C PHE A 36 -40.01 8.79 10.36
N ALA A 37 -40.22 10.06 10.02
CA ALA A 37 -39.06 10.93 9.86
C ALA A 37 -38.41 10.97 11.24
N THR A 38 -37.29 10.26 11.40
CA THR A 38 -36.44 10.46 12.57
C THR A 38 -35.90 11.87 12.48
N SER A 39 -36.62 12.82 13.05
CA SER A 39 -36.10 14.14 13.37
C SER A 39 -35.02 13.93 14.42
N SER A 40 -33.78 13.70 13.98
CA SER A 40 -32.60 13.80 14.85
C SER A 40 -32.60 15.23 15.37
N MET A 41 -32.82 15.41 16.68
CA MET A 41 -32.68 16.74 17.27
C MET A 41 -31.23 17.21 17.06
N PRO A 42 -31.02 18.45 16.58
CA PRO A 42 -29.67 18.98 16.38
C PRO A 42 -28.91 18.98 17.71
N ILE A 43 -27.74 18.35 17.76
CA ILE A 43 -26.87 18.44 18.94
C ILE A 43 -26.28 19.85 18.95
N THR A 44 -26.52 20.62 20.01
CA THR A 44 -25.87 21.92 20.21
C THR A 44 -24.67 21.76 21.13
N HIS A 45 -23.51 22.27 20.71
CA HIS A 45 -22.27 22.24 21.46
C HIS A 45 -21.82 23.67 21.82
N LYS A 46 -21.40 23.88 23.07
CA LYS A 46 -20.86 25.16 23.56
C LYS A 46 -19.33 25.14 23.49
N VAL A 47 -18.75 26.01 22.66
CA VAL A 47 -17.30 26.13 22.46
C VAL A 47 -16.61 26.50 23.78
N LEU A 48 -15.70 25.64 24.27
CA LEU A 48 -14.96 25.87 25.51
C LEU A 48 -13.69 26.72 25.28
N PRO A 49 -13.12 27.36 26.33
CA PRO A 49 -11.85 28.08 26.21
C PRO A 49 -10.73 27.16 25.69
N GLY A 50 -10.08 27.57 24.60
CA GLY A 50 -9.00 26.80 23.97
C GLY A 50 -9.47 25.71 22.99
N GLU A 51 -10.77 25.47 22.89
CA GLU A 51 -11.33 24.45 21.99
C GLU A 51 -11.44 24.97 20.54
N THR A 52 -10.99 24.16 19.59
CA THR A 52 -11.02 24.46 18.15
C THR A 52 -12.14 23.69 17.45
N LEU A 53 -12.63 24.20 16.29
CA LEU A 53 -13.57 23.42 15.47
C LEU A 53 -13.03 22.03 15.10
N TRP A 54 -11.71 21.87 15.04
CA TRP A 54 -11.05 20.59 14.80
C TRP A 54 -11.32 19.60 15.94
N GLU A 55 -11.16 20.00 17.21
CA GLU A 55 -11.45 19.15 18.37
C GLU A 55 -12.94 18.80 18.48
N ILE A 56 -13.80 19.77 18.19
CA ILE A 56 -15.26 19.57 18.19
C ILE A 56 -15.68 18.60 17.08
N SER A 57 -15.12 18.76 15.87
CA SER A 57 -15.40 17.86 14.73
C SER A 57 -15.03 16.40 15.04
N ARG A 58 -13.91 16.19 15.74
CA ARG A 58 -13.45 14.88 16.22
C ARG A 58 -14.37 14.29 17.28
N LYS A 59 -14.84 15.11 18.21
CA LYS A 59 -15.72 14.69 19.30
C LYS A 59 -17.05 14.12 18.82
N TYR A 60 -17.59 14.68 17.75
CA TYR A 60 -18.91 14.30 17.23
C TYR A 60 -18.86 13.53 15.91
N ASN A 61 -17.68 13.20 15.40
CA ASN A 61 -17.48 12.49 14.14
C ASN A 61 -18.19 13.16 12.94
N VAL A 62 -18.19 14.50 12.91
CA VAL A 62 -18.71 15.31 11.79
C VAL A 62 -17.59 16.17 11.24
N SER A 63 -17.76 16.75 10.06
CA SER A 63 -16.69 17.57 9.50
C SER A 63 -16.74 19.02 9.95
N VAL A 64 -15.57 19.68 10.00
CA VAL A 64 -15.49 21.13 10.23
C VAL A 64 -16.30 21.89 9.19
N ALA A 65 -16.29 21.46 7.92
CA ALA A 65 -17.06 22.10 6.86
C ALA A 65 -18.57 21.99 7.07
N ASP A 66 -19.05 20.83 7.55
CA ASP A 66 -20.47 20.63 7.85
C ASP A 66 -20.88 21.44 9.08
N ILE A 67 -20.02 21.53 10.11
CA ILE A 67 -20.24 22.43 11.23
C ILE A 67 -20.28 23.89 10.76
N LEU A 68 -19.36 24.32 9.90
CA LEU A 68 -19.30 25.68 9.37
C LEU A 68 -20.55 26.03 8.55
N SER A 69 -20.93 25.16 7.60
CA SER A 69 -22.09 25.38 6.74
C SER A 69 -23.40 25.35 7.51
N HIS A 70 -23.55 24.41 8.45
CA HIS A 70 -24.77 24.28 9.26
C HIS A 70 -24.96 25.42 10.27
N ASN A 71 -23.87 26.14 10.61
CA ASN A 71 -23.91 27.31 11.48
C ASN A 71 -23.75 28.65 10.75
N ASN A 72 -23.73 28.66 9.41
CA ASN A 72 -23.48 29.85 8.59
C ASN A 72 -22.19 30.60 8.98
N ILE A 73 -21.13 29.86 9.32
CA ILE A 73 -19.82 30.42 9.69
C ILE A 73 -18.89 30.27 8.48
N GLU A 74 -18.42 31.37 7.92
CA GLU A 74 -17.57 31.34 6.71
C GLU A 74 -16.16 30.79 6.98
N HIS A 75 -15.59 31.06 8.16
CA HIS A 75 -14.23 30.66 8.50
C HIS A 75 -14.10 30.20 9.94
N ALA A 76 -13.30 29.17 10.18
CA ALA A 76 -13.10 28.57 11.50
C ALA A 76 -12.58 29.54 12.57
N HIS A 77 -11.83 30.58 12.20
CA HIS A 77 -11.34 31.60 13.14
C HIS A 77 -12.43 32.55 13.64
N LYS A 78 -13.65 32.51 13.06
CA LYS A 78 -14.79 33.32 13.49
C LYS A 78 -15.53 32.73 14.70
N ILE A 79 -15.18 31.51 15.13
CA ILE A 79 -15.76 30.92 16.35
C ILE A 79 -15.25 31.65 17.59
N ARG A 80 -16.13 31.84 18.59
CA ARG A 80 -15.77 32.50 19.86
C ARG A 80 -15.99 31.56 21.04
N VAL A 81 -15.17 31.73 22.07
CA VAL A 81 -15.36 31.04 23.36
C VAL A 81 -16.78 31.33 23.88
N ASN A 82 -17.44 30.29 24.38
CA ASN A 82 -18.84 30.24 24.82
C ASN A 82 -19.91 30.34 23.70
N GLN A 83 -19.52 30.36 22.43
CA GLN A 83 -20.49 30.30 21.32
C GLN A 83 -21.18 28.94 21.29
N LEU A 84 -22.48 28.94 21.03
CA LEU A 84 -23.25 27.72 20.74
C LEU A 84 -23.20 27.45 19.23
N ILE A 85 -22.82 26.23 18.85
CA ILE A 85 -22.81 25.75 17.48
C ILE A 85 -23.59 24.43 17.37
N THR A 86 -24.36 24.29 16.31
CA THR A 86 -25.11 23.10 15.97
C THR A 86 -24.23 22.09 15.24
N ILE A 87 -24.24 20.85 15.70
CA ILE A 87 -23.43 19.76 15.16
C ILE A 87 -24.34 18.85 14.31
N PRO A 88 -24.12 18.75 12.99
CA PRO A 88 -24.95 17.92 12.12
C PRO A 88 -24.54 16.44 12.21
N VAL A 89 -24.86 15.79 13.32
CA VAL A 89 -24.68 14.33 13.45
C VAL A 89 -25.77 13.62 12.65
N GLU A 90 -25.38 12.85 11.63
CA GLU A 90 -26.31 11.91 11.00
C GLU A 90 -26.52 10.71 11.94
N PRO A 91 -27.75 10.18 12.06
CA PRO A 91 -27.99 9.00 12.89
C PRO A 91 -27.21 7.80 12.32
N GLU A 92 -26.28 7.27 13.10
CA GLU A 92 -25.57 6.02 12.79
C GLU A 92 -26.59 4.90 12.56
N GLY A 93 -26.56 4.27 11.37
CA GLY A 93 -27.40 3.09 11.09
C GLY A 93 -28.11 3.03 9.74
N LYS A 94 -27.58 3.60 8.65
CA LYS A 94 -28.02 3.19 7.30
C LYS A 94 -27.25 1.93 6.88
N THR A 95 -27.85 0.78 7.17
CA THR A 95 -27.55 -0.49 6.50
C THR A 95 -27.64 -0.31 4.99
N VAL A 96 -26.51 -0.47 4.29
CA VAL A 96 -26.47 -0.56 2.83
C VAL A 96 -27.22 -1.83 2.43
N LEU A 97 -28.36 -1.69 1.74
CA LEU A 97 -29.01 -2.80 1.06
C LEU A 97 -28.16 -3.22 -0.15
N PRO A 98 -28.04 -4.52 -0.48
CA PRO A 98 -27.27 -4.97 -1.62
C PRO A 98 -28.03 -4.62 -2.91
N ILE A 99 -27.43 -3.79 -3.76
CA ILE A 99 -27.90 -3.57 -5.12
C ILE A 99 -27.08 -4.49 -6.03
N THR A 100 -27.77 -5.46 -6.60
CA THR A 100 -27.32 -6.41 -7.62
C THR A 100 -27.08 -5.73 -8.98
N ASP A 101 -25.95 -6.07 -9.60
CA ASP A 101 -25.62 -6.07 -11.03
C ASP A 101 -26.18 -4.95 -11.94
N ILE A 102 -25.43 -3.86 -12.03
CA ILE A 102 -24.93 -3.30 -13.30
C ILE A 102 -23.50 -2.82 -13.00
N SER A 103 -22.49 -3.39 -13.65
CA SER A 103 -21.10 -2.91 -13.55
C SER A 103 -20.85 -1.85 -14.64
N PRO A 104 -20.89 -0.55 -14.33
CA PRO A 104 -20.18 0.44 -15.13
C PRO A 104 -18.69 0.31 -14.80
N GLN A 105 -17.85 0.26 -15.84
CA GLN A 105 -16.39 0.28 -15.81
C GLN A 105 -15.86 1.14 -14.65
N THR A 106 -15.45 0.51 -13.55
CA THR A 106 -14.59 1.18 -12.57
C THR A 106 -13.23 1.29 -13.23
N GLU A 107 -12.83 2.50 -13.59
CA GLU A 107 -11.45 2.79 -14.02
C GLU A 107 -10.47 2.06 -13.10
N PRO A 108 -9.42 1.40 -13.63
CA PRO A 108 -8.49 0.66 -12.81
C PRO A 108 -7.77 1.63 -11.86
N GLY A 109 -7.66 1.23 -10.60
CA GLY A 109 -6.99 2.03 -9.58
C GLY A 109 -7.08 1.39 -8.21
N ILE A 110 -6.49 2.07 -7.23
CA ILE A 110 -6.54 1.65 -5.82
C ILE A 110 -7.05 2.79 -4.96
N TYR A 111 -7.49 2.47 -3.75
CA TYR A 111 -7.82 3.48 -2.76
C TYR A 111 -6.73 3.61 -1.71
N HIS A 112 -6.28 4.84 -1.46
CA HIS A 112 -5.34 5.19 -0.41
C HIS A 112 -6.05 5.97 0.70
N HIS A 113 -5.81 5.60 1.96
CA HIS A 113 -6.26 6.40 3.09
C HIS A 113 -5.19 7.43 3.43
N LEU A 114 -5.52 8.71 3.31
CA LEU A 114 -4.58 9.80 3.53
C LEU A 114 -4.05 9.77 4.98
N ASN A 115 -2.75 9.57 5.16
CA ASN A 115 -2.13 9.59 6.49
C ASN A 115 -1.89 11.03 6.96
N SER A 116 -1.61 11.18 8.24
CA SER A 116 -1.23 12.47 8.82
C SER A 116 0.00 13.05 8.10
N GLY A 117 -0.13 14.28 7.61
CA GLY A 117 0.95 15.02 6.93
C GLY A 117 1.17 14.65 5.46
N GLU A 118 0.42 13.72 4.88
CA GLU A 118 0.52 13.41 3.45
C GLU A 118 -0.24 14.43 2.59
N THR A 119 0.36 14.79 1.45
CA THR A 119 -0.22 15.68 0.44
C THR A 119 -0.50 14.93 -0.86
N LEU A 120 -1.28 15.51 -1.78
CA LEU A 120 -1.44 14.93 -3.12
C LEU A 120 -0.12 14.78 -3.86
N TRP A 121 0.85 15.64 -3.57
CA TRP A 121 2.18 15.53 -4.14
C TRP A 121 2.94 14.30 -3.63
N ASP A 122 2.77 13.95 -2.34
CA ASP A 122 3.33 12.72 -1.79
C ASP A 122 2.67 11.47 -2.37
N LEU A 123 1.35 11.49 -2.55
CA LEU A 123 0.60 10.42 -3.23
C LEU A 123 1.06 10.28 -4.69
N SER A 124 1.16 11.40 -5.41
CA SER A 124 1.61 11.42 -6.80
C SER A 124 2.99 10.77 -6.97
N ARG A 125 3.95 11.14 -6.12
CA ARG A 125 5.29 10.54 -6.14
C ARG A 125 5.27 9.07 -5.72
N ARG A 126 4.50 8.71 -4.69
CA ARG A 126 4.42 7.33 -4.21
C ARG A 126 3.86 6.38 -5.25
N TYR A 127 2.81 6.80 -5.96
CA TYR A 127 2.09 5.95 -6.90
C TYR A 127 2.51 6.14 -8.36
N GLY A 128 3.35 7.14 -8.66
CA GLY A 128 3.76 7.47 -10.02
C GLY A 128 2.60 7.99 -10.88
N VAL A 129 1.62 8.64 -10.25
CA VAL A 129 0.40 9.15 -10.90
C VAL A 129 0.42 10.68 -10.84
N PRO A 130 0.20 11.42 -11.95
CA PRO A 130 0.17 12.88 -11.90
C PRO A 130 -0.87 13.42 -10.91
N VAL A 131 -0.50 14.44 -10.12
CA VAL A 131 -1.43 15.10 -9.16
C VAL A 131 -2.75 15.50 -9.83
N LYS A 132 -2.68 15.99 -11.07
CA LYS A 132 -3.85 16.37 -11.86
C LYS A 132 -4.86 15.23 -11.99
N ASN A 133 -4.40 14.03 -12.35
CA ASN A 133 -5.26 12.87 -12.50
C ASN A 133 -5.89 12.46 -11.15
N ILE A 134 -5.13 12.56 -10.05
CA ILE A 134 -5.67 12.30 -8.71
C ILE A 134 -6.76 13.33 -8.36
N ILE A 135 -6.56 14.61 -8.69
CA ILE A 135 -7.55 15.66 -8.46
C ILE A 135 -8.84 15.41 -9.25
N GLU A 136 -8.71 15.14 -10.54
CA GLU A 136 -9.82 14.94 -11.47
C GLU A 136 -10.67 13.74 -11.05
N GLU A 137 -10.05 12.59 -10.79
CA GLU A 137 -10.78 11.37 -10.43
C GLU A 137 -11.45 11.42 -9.05
N ASN A 138 -10.96 12.28 -8.15
CA ASN A 138 -11.52 12.44 -6.81
C ASN A 138 -12.39 13.68 -6.66
N ASN A 139 -12.62 14.45 -7.73
CA ASN A 139 -13.33 15.72 -7.70
C ASN A 139 -12.82 16.66 -6.59
N ILE A 140 -11.50 16.72 -6.40
CA ILE A 140 -10.89 17.52 -5.33
C ILE A 140 -10.90 19.00 -5.73
N ILE A 141 -11.80 19.78 -5.12
CA ILE A 141 -11.97 21.20 -5.43
C ILE A 141 -10.76 22.04 -4.96
N SER A 142 -10.14 21.67 -3.84
CA SER A 142 -8.93 22.34 -3.34
C SER A 142 -8.01 21.33 -2.63
N PRO A 143 -6.69 21.32 -2.90
CA PRO A 143 -5.74 20.47 -2.17
C PRO A 143 -5.74 20.73 -0.64
N HIS A 144 -6.20 21.90 -0.19
CA HIS A 144 -6.32 22.25 1.23
C HIS A 144 -7.56 21.66 1.90
N SER A 145 -8.49 21.06 1.15
CA SER A 145 -9.71 20.45 1.70
C SER A 145 -9.55 18.97 2.08
N LEU A 146 -8.35 18.41 1.94
CA LEU A 146 -8.07 17.01 2.23
C LEU A 146 -8.12 16.71 3.73
N ARG A 147 -8.78 15.61 4.09
CA ARG A 147 -8.92 15.15 5.47
C ARG A 147 -8.04 13.94 5.73
N ILE A 148 -7.40 13.89 6.90
CA ILE A 148 -6.71 12.67 7.35
C ILE A 148 -7.74 11.53 7.41
N GLY A 149 -7.36 10.36 6.92
CA GLY A 149 -8.21 9.18 6.78
C GLY A 149 -9.13 9.20 5.56
N GLN A 150 -9.21 10.33 4.83
CA GLN A 150 -9.98 10.41 3.58
C GLN A 150 -9.47 9.36 2.61
N LYS A 151 -10.42 8.64 2.03
CA LYS A 151 -10.18 7.64 1.01
C LYS A 151 -10.02 8.36 -0.33
N ILE A 152 -8.81 8.32 -0.89
CA ILE A 152 -8.45 8.92 -2.18
C ILE A 152 -8.27 7.80 -3.19
N PHE A 153 -9.02 7.85 -4.28
CA PHE A 153 -8.82 6.98 -5.43
C PHE A 153 -7.56 7.38 -6.20
N ILE A 154 -6.72 6.39 -6.53
CA ILE A 154 -5.49 6.60 -7.27
C ILE A 154 -5.65 5.88 -8.61
N PRO A 155 -5.91 6.61 -9.71
CA PRO A 155 -6.10 6.00 -11.03
C PRO A 155 -4.78 5.39 -11.50
N MET A 156 -4.79 4.09 -11.79
CA MET A 156 -3.61 3.32 -12.13
C MET A 156 -3.95 2.28 -13.19
N THR A 157 -3.08 2.11 -14.17
CA THR A 157 -3.19 0.98 -15.11
C THR A 157 -3.05 -0.36 -14.38
N GLN A 158 -3.57 -1.43 -14.96
CA GLN A 158 -3.44 -2.79 -14.43
C GLN A 158 -1.97 -3.15 -14.10
N SER A 159 -1.03 -2.78 -14.96
CA SER A 159 0.41 -3.01 -14.72
C SER A 159 0.95 -2.23 -13.52
N GLN A 160 0.50 -0.99 -13.31
CA GLN A 160 0.88 -0.20 -12.13
C GLN A 160 0.30 -0.81 -10.84
N ILE A 161 -0.91 -1.37 -10.87
CA ILE A 161 -1.53 -2.07 -9.74
C ILE A 161 -0.72 -3.31 -9.36
N GLU A 162 -0.34 -4.13 -10.34
CA GLU A 162 0.52 -5.31 -10.14
C GLU A 162 1.88 -4.93 -9.54
N ALA A 163 2.51 -3.86 -10.04
CA ALA A 163 3.75 -3.33 -9.48
C ALA A 163 3.58 -2.86 -8.03
N TYR A 164 2.48 -2.19 -7.71
CA TYR A 164 2.15 -1.75 -6.36
C TYR A 164 2.01 -2.94 -5.39
N HIS A 165 1.24 -3.97 -5.77
CA HIS A 165 1.05 -5.15 -4.93
C HIS A 165 2.36 -5.92 -4.74
N SER A 166 3.18 -6.03 -5.78
CA SER A 166 4.50 -6.65 -5.71
C SER A 166 5.43 -5.91 -4.73
N LEU A 167 5.40 -4.57 -4.74
CA LEU A 167 6.16 -3.76 -3.79
C LEU A 167 5.65 -3.91 -2.34
N GLN A 168 4.33 -3.97 -2.14
CA GLN A 168 3.77 -4.21 -0.80
C GLN A 168 4.14 -5.59 -0.27
N GLN A 169 4.09 -6.62 -1.12
CA GLN A 169 4.50 -7.97 -0.76
C GLN A 169 5.98 -8.02 -0.37
N LEU A 170 6.86 -7.38 -1.16
CA LEU A 170 8.28 -7.27 -0.83
C LEU A 170 8.50 -6.57 0.52
N ARG A 171 7.81 -5.45 0.77
CA ARG A 171 7.87 -4.74 2.05
C ARG A 171 7.47 -5.63 3.22
N GLU A 172 6.39 -6.39 3.06
CA GLU A 172 5.93 -7.31 4.10
C GLU A 172 6.94 -8.44 4.35
N THR A 173 7.50 -9.04 3.29
CA THR A 173 8.59 -10.03 3.42
C THR A 173 9.77 -9.46 4.20
N ILE A 174 10.24 -8.26 3.84
CA ILE A 174 11.34 -7.58 4.52
C ILE A 174 11.00 -7.33 6.00
N ARG A 175 9.77 -6.91 6.32
CA ARG A 175 9.31 -6.66 7.69
C ARG A 175 9.22 -7.93 8.51
N GLN A 176 8.73 -9.02 7.94
CA GLN A 176 8.63 -10.31 8.59
C GLN A 176 10.01 -10.87 8.91
N ASP A 177 10.97 -10.75 7.99
CA ASP A 177 12.36 -11.17 8.22
C ASP A 177 13.05 -10.43 9.38
N ILE A 178 12.64 -9.17 9.65
CA ILE A 178 13.19 -8.34 10.75
C ILE A 178 12.29 -8.26 11.98
N ALA A 179 11.13 -8.90 11.96
CA ALA A 179 10.25 -9.07 13.12
C ALA A 179 10.89 -10.12 14.02
N VAL A 180 11.91 -9.72 14.78
CA VAL A 180 12.73 -10.68 15.50
C VAL A 180 11.97 -11.27 16.68
N MET A 181 12.28 -12.55 16.94
CA MET A 181 12.10 -13.23 18.22
C MET A 181 12.47 -12.31 19.40
N PRO A 182 11.72 -12.33 20.52
CA PRO A 182 11.97 -11.47 21.66
C PRO A 182 13.45 -11.51 22.11
N GLY A 183 14.13 -10.34 22.12
CA GLY A 183 15.46 -10.18 22.72
C GLY A 183 16.61 -9.78 21.79
N ILE A 184 16.45 -9.81 20.46
CA ILE A 184 17.50 -9.34 19.53
C ILE A 184 17.31 -7.86 19.21
N LYS A 185 18.32 -7.03 19.53
CA LYS A 185 18.32 -5.61 19.13
C LYS A 185 18.44 -5.50 17.61
N ARG A 186 17.47 -4.81 16.99
CA ARG A 186 17.53 -4.46 15.55
C ARG A 186 18.83 -3.69 15.25
N ARG A 187 19.50 -4.07 14.15
CA ARG A 187 20.68 -3.34 13.69
C ARG A 187 20.28 -1.96 13.19
N ALA A 188 21.09 -0.96 13.52
CA ALA A 188 20.94 0.39 12.97
C ALA A 188 21.60 0.45 11.58
N TRP A 189 20.89 -0.03 10.56
CA TRP A 189 21.32 0.10 9.17
C TRP A 189 21.35 1.58 8.76
N LYS A 190 22.48 2.02 8.21
CA LYS A 190 22.75 3.42 7.83
C LYS A 190 23.08 3.56 6.34
N TYR A 191 23.53 2.50 5.68
CA TYR A 191 23.95 2.52 4.28
C TYR A 191 23.31 1.35 3.51
N ILE A 192 23.16 1.56 2.20
CA ILE A 192 22.96 0.48 1.24
C ILE A 192 24.16 0.54 0.29
N VAL A 193 24.87 -0.59 0.15
CA VAL A 193 26.05 -0.69 -0.71
C VAL A 193 25.75 -1.63 -1.86
N LEU A 194 25.78 -1.10 -3.08
CA LEU A 194 25.48 -1.83 -4.29
C LEU A 194 26.74 -2.43 -4.90
N HIS A 195 26.62 -3.70 -5.29
CA HIS A 195 27.69 -4.53 -5.85
C HIS A 195 27.26 -5.17 -7.16
N HIS A 196 28.27 -5.56 -7.94
CA HIS A 196 28.12 -6.56 -8.98
C HIS A 196 28.88 -7.83 -8.60
N SER A 197 28.53 -8.97 -9.18
CA SER A 197 29.26 -10.21 -8.90
C SER A 197 30.57 -10.30 -9.68
N ALA A 198 30.76 -9.49 -10.71
CA ALA A 198 31.82 -9.62 -11.71
C ALA A 198 31.82 -11.00 -12.40
N THR A 199 30.66 -11.68 -12.41
CA THR A 199 30.44 -12.96 -13.06
C THR A 199 29.21 -12.86 -13.96
N HIS A 200 29.16 -13.61 -15.05
CA HIS A 200 27.96 -13.63 -15.90
C HIS A 200 26.84 -14.52 -15.35
N VAL A 201 27.16 -15.45 -14.45
CA VAL A 201 26.25 -16.42 -13.84
C VAL A 201 26.44 -16.45 -12.33
N GLY A 202 25.46 -17.00 -11.62
CA GLY A 202 25.49 -17.12 -10.17
C GLY A 202 24.15 -16.79 -9.55
N ASN A 203 24.01 -17.16 -8.29
CA ASN A 203 22.85 -16.91 -7.44
C ASN A 203 23.31 -16.91 -5.98
N ALA A 204 22.41 -16.60 -5.03
CA ALA A 204 22.75 -16.54 -3.61
C ALA A 204 23.38 -17.85 -3.09
N ARG A 205 22.88 -19.01 -3.54
CA ARG A 205 23.42 -20.32 -3.16
C ARG A 205 24.86 -20.50 -3.66
N ALA A 206 25.11 -20.27 -4.94
CA ALA A 206 26.43 -20.43 -5.54
C ALA A 206 27.46 -19.48 -4.89
N PHE A 207 27.07 -18.23 -4.66
CA PHE A 207 27.92 -17.26 -3.97
C PHE A 207 28.13 -17.62 -2.50
N ASN A 208 27.13 -18.19 -1.82
CA ASN A 208 27.31 -18.71 -0.47
C ASN A 208 28.35 -19.83 -0.43
N GLU A 209 28.24 -20.81 -1.34
CA GLU A 209 29.18 -21.93 -1.42
C GLU A 209 30.61 -21.43 -1.70
N TYR A 210 30.79 -20.51 -2.64
CA TYR A 210 32.09 -19.89 -2.90
C TYR A 210 32.64 -19.13 -1.68
N HIS A 211 31.82 -18.29 -1.04
CA HIS A 211 32.25 -17.53 0.14
C HIS A 211 32.62 -18.43 1.32
N SER A 212 31.85 -19.49 1.60
CA SER A 212 32.13 -20.43 2.68
C SER A 212 33.32 -21.34 2.38
N LYS A 213 33.34 -21.97 1.20
CA LYS A 213 34.28 -23.08 0.91
C LYS A 213 35.60 -22.59 0.31
N VAL A 214 35.57 -21.50 -0.45
CA VAL A 214 36.76 -20.98 -1.15
C VAL A 214 37.34 -19.77 -0.43
N ARG A 215 36.49 -18.86 0.05
CA ARG A 215 36.94 -17.67 0.80
C ARG A 215 36.98 -17.85 2.32
N HIS A 216 36.60 -19.03 2.81
CA HIS A 216 36.58 -19.37 4.24
C HIS A 216 35.85 -18.33 5.11
N MET A 217 34.80 -17.72 4.55
CA MET A 217 33.96 -16.78 5.29
C MET A 217 33.03 -17.56 6.21
N GLU A 218 33.27 -17.48 7.51
CA GLU A 218 32.49 -18.14 8.57
C GLU A 218 30.97 -17.94 8.41
N ASN A 219 30.57 -16.74 8.00
CA ASN A 219 29.16 -16.36 7.83
C ASN A 219 28.61 -16.57 6.42
N GLY A 220 29.33 -17.30 5.56
CA GLY A 220 28.96 -17.61 4.19
C GLY A 220 28.80 -16.36 3.32
N LEU A 221 27.72 -16.32 2.55
CA LEU A 221 27.41 -15.26 1.59
C LEU A 221 27.75 -13.86 2.13
N ALA A 222 28.59 -13.11 1.41
CA ALA A 222 29.05 -11.78 1.82
C ALA A 222 27.94 -10.71 1.87
N TYR A 223 26.90 -10.89 1.05
CA TYR A 223 25.82 -9.93 0.82
C TYR A 223 24.56 -10.28 1.63
N HIS A 224 23.70 -9.28 1.86
CA HIS A 224 22.39 -9.49 2.44
C HIS A 224 21.38 -9.93 1.38
N PHE A 225 21.54 -9.45 0.14
CA PHE A 225 20.68 -9.80 -0.98
C PHE A 225 21.50 -10.04 -2.24
N VAL A 226 21.01 -10.92 -3.10
CA VAL A 226 21.51 -11.15 -4.46
C VAL A 226 20.36 -10.99 -5.45
N ILE A 227 20.61 -10.39 -6.61
CA ILE A 227 19.62 -10.23 -7.68
C ILE A 227 20.11 -10.92 -8.95
N ASP A 228 19.45 -12.02 -9.32
CA ASP A 228 19.77 -12.85 -10.48
C ASP A 228 19.51 -12.10 -11.80
N ASN A 229 20.20 -12.50 -12.87
CA ASN A 229 20.10 -11.93 -14.22
C ASN A 229 19.39 -12.85 -15.23
N GLY A 230 18.79 -13.94 -14.76
CA GLY A 230 18.08 -14.91 -15.58
C GLY A 230 18.95 -16.06 -16.10
N ARG A 231 20.26 -16.08 -15.81
CA ARG A 231 21.14 -17.16 -16.28
C ARG A 231 21.24 -18.34 -15.33
N SER A 232 21.01 -18.13 -14.03
CA SER A 232 21.05 -19.19 -13.01
C SER A 232 19.73 -19.34 -12.25
N GLY A 233 18.76 -18.48 -12.55
CA GLY A 233 17.45 -18.40 -11.95
C GLY A 233 16.52 -17.53 -12.78
N LEU A 234 15.55 -16.89 -12.13
CA LEU A 234 14.65 -15.95 -12.78
C LEU A 234 15.28 -14.55 -12.81
N ASP A 235 15.21 -13.87 -13.95
CA ASP A 235 15.74 -12.50 -14.09
C ASP A 235 15.07 -11.55 -13.10
N GLY A 236 15.87 -10.75 -12.40
CA GLY A 236 15.39 -9.84 -11.36
C GLY A 236 14.97 -10.52 -10.06
N LYS A 237 15.09 -11.84 -9.90
CA LYS A 237 14.75 -12.50 -8.64
C LYS A 237 15.64 -11.99 -7.51
N ILE A 238 14.99 -11.43 -6.47
CA ILE A 238 15.64 -11.05 -5.22
C ILE A 238 15.80 -12.31 -4.36
N GLU A 239 17.03 -12.69 -4.08
CA GLU A 239 17.39 -13.79 -3.20
C GLU A 239 17.89 -13.26 -1.86
N ILE A 240 17.25 -13.70 -0.78
CA ILE A 240 17.56 -13.28 0.59
C ILE A 240 18.73 -14.11 1.12
N GLY A 241 19.79 -13.43 1.54
CA GLY A 241 20.99 -14.05 2.09
C GLY A 241 20.87 -14.38 3.58
N GLY A 242 21.64 -15.39 4.02
CA GLY A 242 21.65 -15.79 5.43
C GLY A 242 22.14 -14.70 6.41
N ARG A 243 22.82 -13.66 5.92
CA ARG A 243 23.16 -12.48 6.74
C ARG A 243 21.95 -11.62 7.06
N TRP A 244 21.03 -11.49 6.11
CA TRP A 244 19.77 -10.79 6.31
C TRP A 244 18.88 -11.57 7.28
N GLN A 245 18.66 -12.86 7.04
CA GLN A 245 17.80 -13.70 7.90
C GLN A 245 18.26 -13.71 9.37
N ARG A 246 19.59 -13.69 9.59
CA ARG A 246 20.17 -13.65 10.94
C ARG A 246 20.39 -12.23 11.47
N GLN A 247 20.10 -11.21 10.67
CA GLN A 247 20.35 -9.80 10.97
C GLN A 247 21.78 -9.57 11.50
N ILE A 248 22.80 -9.99 10.75
CA ILE A 248 24.22 -9.81 11.08
C ILE A 248 24.92 -8.86 10.11
N HIS A 249 26.10 -8.35 10.49
CA HIS A 249 26.92 -7.44 9.69
C HIS A 249 27.28 -8.03 8.31
N GLY A 250 27.60 -7.17 7.34
CA GLY A 250 28.07 -7.57 6.01
C GLY A 250 29.49 -8.15 5.99
N GLY A 251 29.87 -8.76 4.87
CA GLY A 251 31.25 -9.19 4.60
C GLY A 251 31.71 -8.78 3.20
N HIS A 252 31.19 -7.66 2.69
CA HIS A 252 31.18 -7.33 1.26
C HIS A 252 32.09 -6.16 0.88
N VAL A 253 32.69 -5.48 1.86
CA VAL A 253 33.61 -4.34 1.68
C VAL A 253 34.80 -4.48 2.62
N LYS A 254 35.91 -3.74 2.40
CA LYS A 254 37.05 -3.73 3.33
C LYS A 254 36.74 -2.93 4.60
N SER A 255 35.92 -1.89 4.49
CA SER A 255 35.59 -1.01 5.61
C SER A 255 34.72 -1.72 6.66
N ASN A 256 35.29 -1.93 7.85
CA ASN A 256 34.56 -2.49 9.01
C ASN A 256 33.31 -1.68 9.35
N TYR A 257 33.39 -0.35 9.28
CA TYR A 257 32.26 0.54 9.55
C TYR A 257 31.09 0.28 8.60
N HIS A 258 31.36 0.19 7.29
CA HIS A 258 30.33 -0.06 6.28
C HIS A 258 29.81 -1.51 6.36
N ASN A 259 30.63 -2.49 6.73
CA ASN A 259 30.11 -3.84 7.02
C ASN A 259 29.19 -3.85 8.27
N GLN A 260 29.52 -3.08 9.31
CA GLN A 260 28.72 -3.04 10.55
C GLN A 260 27.34 -2.40 10.35
N CYS A 261 27.22 -1.38 9.50
CA CYS A 261 25.97 -0.62 9.34
C CYS A 261 25.46 -0.50 7.90
N GLY A 262 26.03 -1.24 6.95
CA GLY A 262 25.64 -1.23 5.54
C GLY A 262 25.00 -2.53 5.08
N ILE A 263 23.92 -2.40 4.31
CA ILE A 263 23.25 -3.51 3.64
C ILE A 263 23.87 -3.70 2.25
N GLY A 264 24.68 -4.74 2.08
CA GLY A 264 25.17 -5.16 0.76
C GLY A 264 24.11 -5.85 -0.11
N ILE A 265 23.89 -5.33 -1.32
CA ILE A 265 23.06 -5.93 -2.39
C ILE A 265 23.96 -6.19 -3.59
N CYS A 266 23.97 -7.43 -4.11
CA CYS A 266 24.78 -7.82 -5.26
C CYS A 266 23.91 -8.19 -6.46
N LEU A 267 24.12 -7.54 -7.60
CA LEU A 267 23.50 -7.94 -8.86
C LEU A 267 24.43 -8.89 -9.61
N VAL A 268 23.90 -10.02 -10.10
CA VAL A 268 24.68 -10.99 -10.89
C VAL A 268 25.01 -10.37 -12.25
N GLY A 269 26.29 -10.17 -12.53
CA GLY A 269 26.77 -9.57 -13.77
C GLY A 269 28.15 -8.96 -13.66
N ASN A 270 28.82 -8.79 -14.80
CA ASN A 270 29.98 -7.92 -14.90
C ASN A 270 29.59 -6.59 -15.56
N PHE A 271 29.13 -5.63 -14.75
CA PHE A 271 28.71 -4.33 -15.29
C PHE A 271 29.86 -3.35 -15.61
N GLU A 272 31.11 -3.82 -15.62
CA GLU A 272 32.14 -3.14 -16.40
C GLU A 272 31.93 -3.33 -17.90
N ASP A 273 31.26 -4.41 -18.31
CA ASP A 273 31.09 -4.76 -19.73
C ASP A 273 29.73 -4.33 -20.29
N TYR A 274 28.67 -4.37 -19.49
CA TYR A 274 27.29 -4.09 -19.92
C TYR A 274 26.39 -3.57 -18.77
N ALA A 275 25.24 -3.01 -19.10
CA ALA A 275 24.27 -2.57 -18.08
C ALA A 275 23.46 -3.75 -17.50
N PRO A 276 22.99 -3.67 -16.23
CA PRO A 276 22.04 -4.64 -15.69
C PRO A 276 20.80 -4.83 -16.57
N THR A 277 20.14 -5.99 -16.46
CA THR A 277 18.87 -6.23 -17.16
C THR A 277 17.79 -5.27 -16.65
N LYS A 278 16.71 -5.12 -17.44
CA LYS A 278 15.56 -4.30 -17.03
C LYS A 278 14.92 -4.84 -15.75
N GLU A 279 14.81 -6.16 -15.61
CA GLU A 279 14.21 -6.78 -14.43
C GLU A 279 15.13 -6.68 -13.21
N GLN A 280 16.45 -6.82 -13.37
CA GLN A 280 17.41 -6.52 -12.30
C GLN A 280 17.29 -5.08 -11.81
N TYR A 281 17.19 -4.11 -12.72
CA TYR A 281 17.06 -2.71 -12.36
C TYR A 281 15.76 -2.42 -11.60
N LYS A 282 14.64 -2.99 -12.06
CA LYS A 282 13.34 -2.89 -11.37
C LYS A 282 13.41 -3.45 -9.95
N SER A 283 13.90 -4.68 -9.80
CA SER A 283 14.02 -5.35 -8.51
C SER A 283 14.98 -4.65 -7.56
N MET A 284 16.13 -4.17 -8.07
CA MET A 284 17.08 -3.39 -7.29
C MET A 284 16.41 -2.10 -6.79
N THR A 285 15.72 -1.37 -7.66
CA THR A 285 15.07 -0.10 -7.30
C THR A 285 14.00 -0.33 -6.23
N ALA A 286 13.14 -1.34 -6.41
CA ALA A 286 12.11 -1.71 -5.45
C ALA A 286 12.69 -2.11 -4.08
N LEU A 287 13.73 -2.96 -4.07
CA LEU A 287 14.39 -3.39 -2.85
C LEU A 287 15.05 -2.22 -2.12
N VAL A 288 15.78 -1.37 -2.85
CA VAL A 288 16.44 -0.19 -2.29
C VAL A 288 15.41 0.77 -1.70
N GLN A 289 14.29 1.01 -2.39
CA GLN A 289 13.21 1.84 -1.89
C GLN A 289 12.62 1.30 -0.58
N VAL A 290 12.28 0.00 -0.54
CA VAL A 290 11.72 -0.65 0.65
C VAL A 290 12.68 -0.55 1.84
N LEU A 291 13.96 -0.85 1.63
CA LEU A 291 14.97 -0.78 2.69
C LEU A 291 15.22 0.65 3.15
N GLN A 292 15.27 1.61 2.21
CA GLN A 292 15.40 3.02 2.53
C GLN A 292 14.28 3.50 3.44
N GLU A 293 13.03 3.19 3.10
CA GLU A 293 11.85 3.62 3.87
C GLU A 293 11.81 2.93 5.24
N GLU A 294 12.05 1.62 5.29
CA GLU A 294 11.96 0.83 6.53
C GLU A 294 13.02 1.26 7.56
N PHE A 295 14.24 1.60 7.11
CA PHE A 295 15.35 1.98 8.00
C PHE A 295 15.65 3.49 8.00
N ARG A 296 14.85 4.29 7.29
CA ARG A 296 15.05 5.75 7.14
C ARG A 296 16.46 6.10 6.66
N ILE A 297 16.97 5.35 5.69
CA ILE A 297 18.32 5.55 5.12
C ILE A 297 18.26 6.72 4.13
N SER A 298 19.07 7.75 4.32
CA SER A 298 19.10 8.89 3.40
C SER A 298 19.57 8.48 1.99
N PRO A 299 19.00 9.05 0.90
CA PRO A 299 19.43 8.75 -0.48
C PRO A 299 20.94 8.91 -0.73
N VAL A 300 21.60 9.85 -0.03
CA VAL A 300 23.06 10.06 -0.16
C VAL A 300 23.89 8.90 0.39
N ARG A 301 23.30 8.03 1.22
CA ARG A 301 23.92 6.83 1.79
C ARG A 301 23.62 5.56 1.00
N ILE A 302 23.05 5.72 -0.19
CA ILE A 302 22.86 4.66 -1.19
C ILE A 302 24.02 4.80 -2.19
N ILE A 303 25.00 3.91 -2.05
CA ILE A 303 26.32 4.06 -2.68
C ILE A 303 26.73 2.80 -3.42
N GLY A 304 27.57 2.94 -4.44
CA GLY A 304 28.31 1.82 -5.01
C GLY A 304 29.53 1.48 -4.16
N HIS A 305 30.04 0.26 -4.27
CA HIS A 305 31.28 -0.14 -3.57
C HIS A 305 32.44 0.84 -3.82
N ARG A 306 32.65 1.28 -5.07
CA ARG A 306 33.70 2.26 -5.42
C ARG A 306 33.57 3.63 -4.75
N ASP A 307 32.39 3.99 -4.24
CA ASP A 307 32.17 5.29 -3.62
C ASP A 307 32.69 5.31 -2.17
N ILE A 308 33.09 4.16 -1.62
CA ILE A 308 33.63 4.05 -0.26
C ILE A 308 35.09 4.54 -0.25
N PRO A 309 35.44 5.54 0.59
CA PRO A 309 36.79 6.05 0.67
C PRO A 309 37.81 4.95 0.98
N ARG A 310 38.94 4.97 0.26
CA ARG A 310 40.06 4.01 0.39
C ARG A 310 39.74 2.58 -0.06
N GLU A 311 38.64 2.38 -0.77
CA GLU A 311 38.34 1.12 -1.46
C GLU A 311 38.55 1.27 -2.96
N TYR A 312 39.68 0.73 -3.45
CA TYR A 312 40.01 0.75 -4.88
C TYR A 312 39.39 -0.47 -5.57
N THR A 313 38.26 -0.27 -6.23
CA THR A 313 37.51 -1.31 -6.93
C THR A 313 36.75 -0.75 -8.12
N LEU A 314 36.55 -1.57 -9.14
CA LEU A 314 35.66 -1.27 -10.27
C LEU A 314 34.19 -1.51 -9.92
N CYS A 315 33.91 -2.27 -8.86
CA CYS A 315 32.56 -2.59 -8.42
C CYS A 315 31.77 -1.32 -8.06
N PRO A 316 30.50 -1.17 -8.49
CA PRO A 316 29.66 -2.17 -9.15
C PRO A 316 29.69 -2.18 -10.69
N GLY A 317 30.70 -1.62 -11.34
CA GLY A 317 30.81 -1.64 -12.81
C GLY A 317 30.42 -0.32 -13.47
N ARG A 318 31.20 0.24 -14.40
CA ARG A 318 30.94 1.58 -14.99
C ARG A 318 29.56 1.74 -15.66
N HIS A 319 28.94 0.65 -16.10
CA HIS A 319 27.58 0.63 -16.66
C HIS A 319 26.49 0.43 -15.60
N PHE A 320 26.85 0.36 -14.33
CA PHE A 320 25.89 0.29 -13.23
C PHE A 320 25.14 1.62 -13.09
N PRO A 321 23.80 1.62 -13.07
CA PRO A 321 22.99 2.83 -13.22
C PRO A 321 22.82 3.62 -11.92
N MET A 322 23.93 3.94 -11.22
CA MET A 322 23.90 4.66 -9.93
C MET A 322 23.20 6.02 -10.03
N LYS A 323 23.43 6.77 -11.11
CA LYS A 323 22.83 8.10 -11.32
C LYS A 323 21.30 7.99 -11.49
N HIS A 324 20.85 7.10 -12.35
CA HIS A 324 19.41 6.90 -12.59
C HIS A 324 18.71 6.37 -11.34
N LEU A 325 19.34 5.45 -10.60
CA LEU A 325 18.80 4.97 -9.34
C LEU A 325 18.63 6.12 -8.34
N LYS A 326 19.65 6.97 -8.15
CA LYS A 326 19.55 8.11 -7.22
C LYS A 326 18.44 9.08 -7.61
N GLN A 327 18.26 9.34 -8.91
CA GLN A 327 17.16 10.19 -9.41
C GLN A 327 15.79 9.57 -9.15
N ALA A 328 15.67 8.24 -9.20
CA ALA A 328 14.42 7.55 -8.92
C ALA A 328 14.04 7.50 -7.43
N LEU A 329 14.99 7.84 -6.53
CA LEU A 329 14.82 7.73 -5.07
C LEU A 329 14.62 9.09 -4.37
N THR A 330 14.62 10.19 -5.11
CA THR A 330 14.46 11.58 -4.60
C THR A 330 13.12 12.18 -5.01
#